data_AF-A0A960H530-F1
#
_entry.id   AF-A0A960H530-F1
#
_cell.length_a   1.000
_cell.length_b   1.000
_cell.length_c   1.000
_cell.angle_alpha   90.00
_cell.angle_beta   90.00
_cell.angle_gamma   90.00
#
_symmetry.space_group_name_H-M   'P 1'
#
loop_
_entity.id
_entity.type
_entity.pdbx_description
1 polymer ?
#
loop_
_entity_poly.entity_id
_entity_poly.type
_entity_poly.pdbx_seq_one_letter_code
_entity_poly.pdbx_strand_id
1 'polypeptide(L)' 'MQFARDLGKPAASRDDHQSHRFGLPWQTLAAFLRTVTHPRVAENMLCAADSWRYVADWLAAPVVWIPPA' A
#
# COMPACT_ATOMS: atom_id res chain seq x y z
N MET A 1 -14.81 -37.74 -29.27
CA MET A 1 -15.65 -37.91 -28.06
C MET A 1 -14.85 -37.41 -26.87
N GLN A 2 -15.18 -36.23 -26.32
CA GLN A 2 -14.47 -35.56 -25.22
C GLN A 2 -15.41 -35.57 -24.01
N PHE A 3 -15.45 -36.69 -23.28
CA PHE A 3 -16.17 -36.81 -22.02
C PHE A 3 -15.16 -36.74 -20.87
N ALA A 4 -15.54 -36.01 -19.80
CA ALA A 4 -14.86 -35.84 -18.53
C ALA A 4 -13.66 -34.87 -18.49
N ARG A 5 -13.97 -33.59 -18.30
CA ARG A 5 -13.11 -32.63 -17.59
C ARG A 5 -14.00 -31.83 -16.63
N ASP A 6 -14.49 -32.52 -15.61
CA ASP A 6 -15.09 -31.88 -14.43
C ASP A 6 -14.64 -32.64 -13.19
N LEU A 7 -13.34 -32.57 -12.92
CA LEU A 7 -12.78 -32.90 -11.61
C LEU A 7 -12.56 -31.58 -10.89
N GLY A 8 -13.47 -31.33 -9.94
CA GLY A 8 -13.47 -30.32 -8.89
C GLY A 8 -12.35 -29.30 -8.94
N LYS A 9 -12.66 -28.12 -9.47
CA LYS A 9 -11.98 -26.90 -9.00
C LYS A 9 -12.25 -26.81 -7.49
N PRO A 10 -11.23 -26.90 -6.61
CA PRO A 10 -11.47 -26.65 -5.19
C PRO A 10 -12.07 -25.25 -5.08
N ALA A 11 -13.19 -25.14 -4.35
CA ALA A 11 -13.71 -23.86 -3.91
C ALA A 11 -12.53 -23.11 -3.32
N ALA A 12 -12.17 -21.98 -3.93
CA ALA A 12 -11.04 -21.16 -3.49
C ALA A 12 -11.16 -21.02 -1.98
N SER A 13 -10.15 -21.51 -1.24
CA SER A 13 -10.12 -21.29 0.20
C SER A 13 -10.18 -19.79 0.41
N ARG A 14 -10.91 -19.39 1.44
CA ARG A 14 -11.29 -18.02 1.76
C ARG A 14 -10.09 -17.22 2.32
N ASP A 15 -8.94 -17.31 1.65
CA ASP A 15 -7.63 -16.79 2.06
C ASP A 15 -6.86 -16.11 0.89
N ASP A 16 -7.56 -15.56 -0.11
CA ASP A 16 -6.95 -14.89 -1.27
C ASP A 16 -6.53 -13.44 -1.01
N HIS A 17 -6.93 -12.84 0.12
CA HIS A 17 -6.64 -11.44 0.44
C HIS A 17 -5.15 -11.09 0.59
N GLN A 18 -4.25 -12.06 0.75
CA GLN A 18 -2.82 -11.83 1.07
C GLN A 18 -1.90 -11.68 -0.15
N SER A 19 -2.42 -11.81 -1.37
CA SER A 19 -1.55 -11.86 -2.57
C SER A 19 -1.19 -10.50 -3.16
N HIS A 20 -1.81 -9.40 -2.71
CA HIS A 20 -1.61 -8.08 -3.30
C HIS A 20 -0.68 -7.21 -2.45
N ARG A 21 0.56 -6.99 -2.92
CA ARG A 21 1.48 -6.02 -2.30
C ARG A 21 1.11 -4.60 -2.73
N PHE A 22 1.16 -3.65 -1.81
CA PHE A 22 0.89 -2.25 -2.09
C PHE A 22 2.18 -1.50 -2.43
N GLY A 23 2.29 -1.02 -3.66
CA GLY A 23 3.40 -0.16 -4.08
C GLY A 23 3.19 1.27 -3.60
N LEU A 24 4.14 1.80 -2.82
CA LEU A 24 4.19 3.21 -2.44
C LEU A 24 5.41 3.88 -3.08
N PRO A 25 5.26 4.50 -4.28
CA PRO A 25 6.35 5.19 -4.93
C PRO A 25 6.87 6.38 -4.11
N TRP A 26 8.16 6.68 -4.22
CA TRP A 26 8.76 7.83 -3.54
C TRP A 26 8.07 9.15 -3.87
N GLN A 27 7.58 9.33 -5.11
CA GLN A 27 6.82 10.52 -5.50
C GLN A 27 5.53 10.70 -4.70
N THR A 28 4.82 9.60 -4.40
CA THR A 28 3.59 9.64 -3.61
C THR A 28 3.89 9.97 -2.15
N LEU A 29 4.94 9.36 -1.59
CA LEU A 29 5.37 9.64 -0.22
C LEU A 29 5.85 11.09 -0.05
N ALA A 30 6.62 11.61 -1.01
CA ALA A 30 7.07 13.00 -1.01
C ALA A 30 5.91 13.98 -1.18
N ALA A 31 4.92 13.65 -2.03
CA ALA A 31 3.72 14.46 -2.18
C ALA A 31 2.89 14.51 -0.89
N PHE A 32 2.74 13.38 -0.20
CA PHE A 32 2.12 13.32 1.12
C PHE A 32 2.85 14.23 2.12
N LEU A 33 4.16 14.04 2.30
CA LEU A 33 4.96 14.84 3.23
C LEU A 33 4.84 16.34 2.93
N ARG A 34 4.98 16.73 1.65
CA ARG A 34 4.80 18.12 1.23
C ARG A 34 3.42 18.65 1.60
N THR A 35 2.36 17.86 1.40
CA THR A 35 0.99 18.32 1.64
C THR A 35 0.74 18.56 3.13
N VAL A 36 1.16 17.63 4.00
CA VAL A 36 0.84 17.67 5.44
C VAL A 36 1.73 18.62 6.24
N THR A 37 2.85 19.08 5.66
CA THR A 37 3.76 20.06 6.29
C THR A 37 3.70 21.45 5.64
N HIS A 38 2.88 21.68 4.61
CA HIS A 38 2.93 22.93 3.84
C HIS A 38 1.98 24.00 4.41
N PRO A 39 2.49 25.17 4.88
CA PRO A 39 1.82 26.20 5.72
C PRO A 39 0.50 26.80 5.21
N ARG A 40 0.08 26.44 3.99
CA ARG A 40 -1.15 26.93 3.36
C ARG A 40 -2.25 25.87 3.20
N VAL A 41 -2.01 24.61 3.57
CA VAL A 41 -2.94 23.50 3.28
C VAL A 41 -3.87 23.20 4.46
N ALA A 42 -3.44 23.40 5.70
CA ALA A 42 -4.22 23.10 6.92
C ALA A 42 -3.86 24.07 8.07
N GLU A 43 -4.79 24.39 8.96
CA GLU A 43 -4.48 25.27 10.10
C GLU A 43 -3.56 24.61 11.15
N ASN A 44 -3.62 23.29 11.28
CA ASN A 44 -2.80 22.53 12.24
C ASN A 44 -1.92 21.51 11.50
N MET A 45 -0.68 21.89 11.24
CA MET A 45 0.25 21.06 10.47
C MET A 45 0.96 20.05 11.32
N LEU A 46 1.28 18.91 10.70
CA LEU A 46 2.27 18.02 11.28
C LEU A 46 3.65 18.66 11.11
N CYS A 47 4.47 18.57 12.15
CA CYS A 47 5.88 18.85 11.99
C CYS A 47 6.53 17.75 11.13
N ALA A 48 7.71 18.03 10.57
CA ALA A 48 8.42 17.08 9.71
C ALA A 48 8.71 15.74 10.39
N ALA A 49 8.98 15.75 11.70
CA ALA A 49 9.24 14.52 12.45
C ALA A 49 7.98 13.66 12.58
N ASP A 50 6.83 14.26 12.91
CA ASP A 50 5.57 13.54 13.06
C ASP A 50 5.06 13.01 11.72
N SER A 51 5.19 13.78 10.64
CA SER A 51 4.79 13.32 9.31
C SER A 51 5.64 12.14 8.82
N TRP A 52 6.94 12.13 9.14
CA TRP A 52 7.83 11.02 8.81
C TRP A 52 7.46 9.71 9.53
N ARG A 53 6.92 9.78 10.76
CA ARG A 53 6.49 8.58 11.49
C ARG A 53 5.43 7.79 10.73
N TYR A 54 4.46 8.45 10.10
CA TYR A 54 3.47 7.77 9.25
C TYR A 54 4.11 7.05 8.06
N VAL A 55 5.07 7.69 7.39
CA VAL A 55 5.81 7.08 6.28
C VAL A 55 6.60 5.86 6.76
N ALA A 56 7.27 5.96 7.91
CA ALA A 56 8.00 4.85 8.51
C ALA A 56 7.06 3.69 8.86
N ASP A 57 5.90 3.97 9.46
CA ASP A 57 4.91 2.97 9.83
C ASP A 57 4.35 2.24 8.59
N TRP A 58 4.08 2.97 7.50
CA TRP A 58 3.64 2.34 6.24
C TRP A 58 4.73 1.47 5.63
N LEU A 59 5.97 1.96 5.57
CA LEU A 59 7.09 1.21 5.00
C LEU A 59 7.49 0.00 5.85
N ALA A 60 7.16 -0.02 7.13
CA ALA A 60 7.33 -1.17 8.00
C ALA A 60 6.29 -2.28 7.76
N ALA A 61 5.16 -1.97 7.12
CA ALA A 61 4.13 -2.97 6.83
C ALA A 61 4.65 -4.01 5.81
N PRO A 62 4.58 -5.33 6.09
CA PRO A 62 5.17 -6.36 5.21
C PRO A 62 4.61 -6.39 3.78
N VAL A 63 3.37 -5.93 3.62
CA VAL A 63 2.65 -5.84 2.35
C VAL A 63 3.09 -4.64 1.50
N VAL A 64 3.76 -3.66 2.10
CA VAL A 64 4.21 -2.45 1.42
C VAL A 64 5.59 -2.66 0.81
N TRP A 65 5.80 -2.06 -0.36
CA TRP A 65 7.10 -2.01 -1.00
C TRP A 65 7.22 -0.71 -1.81
N ILE A 66 8.46 -0.30 -2.09
CA ILE A 66 8.73 0.88 -2.92
C ILE A 66 9.09 0.40 -4.34
N PRO A 67 8.28 0.74 -5.36
CA PRO A 67 8.59 0.40 -6.74
C PRO A 67 9.79 1.19 -7.28
N PRO A 68 10.55 0.60 -8.23
CA PRO A 68 11.53 1.36 -9.00
C PRO A 68 10.82 2.47 -9.79
N ALA A 69 11.53 3.57 -9.99
CA ALA A 69 11.07 4.73 -10.77
C ALA A 69 11.12 4.46 -12.28
#